data_AF-A0A2W1FUA4-F1
#
_entry.id   AF-A0A2W1FUA4-F1
#
_cell.length_a   1.000
_cell.length_b   1.000
_cell.length_c   1.000
_cell.angle_alpha   90.00
_cell.angle_beta   90.00
_cell.angle_gamma   90.00
#
_symmetry.space_group_name_H-M   'P 1'
#
loop_
_entity.id
_entity.type
_entity.pdbx_description
1 polymer ?
#
loop_
_entity_poly.entity_id
_entity_poly.type
_entity_poly.pdbx_seq_one_letter_code
_entity_poly.pdbx_strand_id
1 'polypeptide(L)'
;MTDTTPNTGVIVAVASDGGQFVHVRLNDQIRERCPQIGSIPPNATLPDVYFKPFLIVLTYLDGDESLSVFASHIGTTDFLLVFAQTWALAAQLILPKLQNKLISSMAELYIKMVDGNNRGLEKRYTADANLKHAIQYLRHYFGPQSQAERFLICFIARTAPLGCELDRRLASEGFGDDICTYQILNGGHRFMYSGDRWEEDQLQMQEFAQLAKHRLLSF
;
A
#
# COMPACT_ATOMS: atom_id res chain seq x y z
N MET A 1 8.68 -21.98 -41.02
CA MET A 1 7.29 -21.60 -40.69
C MET A 1 7.36 -20.62 -39.55
N THR A 2 7.27 -19.34 -39.85
CA THR A 2 7.29 -18.25 -38.87
C THR A 2 5.87 -18.07 -38.34
N ASP A 3 5.64 -18.56 -37.13
CA ASP A 3 4.39 -18.32 -36.40
C ASP A 3 4.45 -16.90 -35.82
N THR A 4 4.12 -15.92 -36.67
CA THR A 4 3.84 -14.54 -36.24
C THR A 4 2.37 -14.46 -35.89
N THR A 5 2.01 -14.92 -34.70
CA THR A 5 0.78 -14.47 -34.07
C THR A 5 0.90 -12.95 -33.85
N PRO A 6 -0.02 -12.14 -34.40
CA PRO A 6 -0.01 -10.71 -34.13
C PRO A 6 -0.22 -10.54 -32.63
N ASN A 7 0.73 -9.90 -31.97
CA ASN A 7 0.66 -9.61 -30.56
C ASN A 7 -0.55 -8.66 -30.36
N THR A 8 -1.68 -9.18 -29.87
CA THR A 8 -3.03 -8.56 -29.80
C THR A 8 -3.30 -7.80 -28.49
N GLY A 9 -2.27 -7.17 -27.91
CA GLY A 9 -2.43 -6.43 -26.65
C GLY A 9 -3.22 -5.12 -26.81
N VAL A 10 -3.96 -4.75 -25.77
CA VAL A 10 -4.67 -3.46 -25.67
C VAL A 10 -3.75 -2.42 -25.07
N ILE A 11 -3.66 -1.23 -25.67
CA ILE A 11 -2.89 -0.13 -25.11
C ILE A 11 -3.82 0.78 -24.31
N VAL A 12 -3.42 1.13 -23.10
CA VAL A 12 -4.10 2.11 -22.23
C VAL A 12 -3.12 3.19 -21.79
N ALA A 13 -3.62 4.38 -21.49
CA ALA A 13 -2.83 5.48 -20.96
C ALA A 13 -3.11 5.64 -19.46
N VAL A 14 -2.08 5.66 -18.63
CA VAL A 14 -2.18 5.81 -17.16
C VAL A 14 -1.35 7.01 -16.70
N ALA A 15 -1.72 7.62 -15.57
CA ALA A 15 -1.03 8.79 -15.04
C ALA A 15 0.39 8.45 -14.57
N SER A 16 1.29 9.43 -14.68
CA SER A 16 2.63 9.43 -14.10
C SER A 16 2.78 10.59 -13.12
N ASP A 17 3.71 10.47 -12.17
CA ASP A 17 3.98 11.46 -11.12
C ASP A 17 4.33 12.85 -11.69
N GLY A 18 4.74 12.94 -12.97
CA GLY A 18 5.04 14.19 -13.67
C GLY A 18 3.86 14.83 -14.42
N GLY A 19 2.62 14.37 -14.22
CA GLY A 19 1.43 14.87 -14.91
C GLY A 19 1.33 14.46 -16.40
N GLN A 20 2.24 13.57 -16.85
CA GLN A 20 2.20 12.96 -18.18
C GLN A 20 1.47 11.62 -18.12
N PHE A 21 1.01 11.16 -19.28
CA PHE A 21 0.47 9.81 -19.44
C PHE A 21 1.53 8.84 -19.96
N VAL A 22 1.52 7.63 -19.41
CA VAL A 22 2.36 6.51 -19.85
C VAL A 22 1.47 5.48 -20.53
N HIS A 23 1.88 5.06 -21.72
CA HIS A 23 1.17 4.01 -22.45
C HIS A 23 1.60 2.63 -21.96
N VAL A 24 0.64 1.86 -21.48
CA VAL A 24 0.83 0.52 -20.95
C VAL A 24 0.08 -0.47 -21.80
N ARG A 25 0.76 -1.55 -22.17
CA ARG A 25 0.19 -2.64 -22.95
C ARG A 25 -0.35 -3.71 -22.01
N LEU A 26 -1.63 -4.01 -22.15
CA LEU A 26 -2.31 -5.10 -21.48
C LEU A 26 -2.23 -6.34 -22.37
N ASN A 27 -1.57 -7.39 -21.89
CA ASN A 27 -1.58 -8.68 -22.58
C ASN A 27 -2.94 -9.39 -22.38
N ASP A 28 -3.26 -10.33 -23.28
CA ASP A 28 -4.56 -11.01 -23.25
C ASP A 28 -4.74 -11.85 -21.98
N GLN A 29 -3.66 -12.46 -21.48
CA GLN A 29 -3.65 -13.24 -20.24
C GLN A 29 -4.09 -12.42 -19.01
N ILE A 30 -3.59 -11.20 -18.84
CA ILE A 30 -3.98 -10.30 -17.75
C ILE A 30 -5.46 -9.91 -17.88
N ARG A 31 -5.91 -9.64 -19.11
CA ARG A 31 -7.30 -9.26 -19.40
C ARG A 31 -8.28 -10.40 -19.10
N GLU A 32 -7.86 -11.65 -19.32
CA GLU A 32 -8.63 -12.85 -18.94
C GLU A 32 -8.65 -13.09 -17.43
N ARG A 33 -7.52 -12.85 -16.74
CA ARG A 33 -7.39 -13.06 -15.29
C ARG A 33 -8.10 -12.00 -14.44
N CYS A 34 -8.28 -10.78 -14.95
CA CYS A 34 -8.95 -9.69 -14.27
C CYS A 34 -10.03 -9.07 -15.18
N PRO A 35 -11.30 -9.48 -15.04
CA PRO A 35 -12.40 -8.99 -15.89
C PRO A 35 -12.54 -7.46 -15.92
N GLN A 36 -12.26 -6.80 -14.81
CA GLN A 36 -12.26 -5.33 -14.69
C GLN A 36 -11.25 -4.72 -15.67
N ILE A 37 -10.02 -5.25 -15.71
CA ILE A 37 -9.00 -4.84 -16.69
C ILE A 37 -9.40 -5.28 -18.10
N GLY A 38 -9.97 -6.47 -18.26
CA GLY A 38 -10.45 -6.99 -19.54
C GLY A 38 -11.49 -6.10 -20.20
N SER A 39 -12.34 -5.43 -19.40
CA SER A 39 -13.39 -4.52 -19.85
C SER A 39 -12.90 -3.14 -20.31
N ILE A 40 -11.63 -2.80 -20.05
CA ILE A 40 -11.07 -1.50 -20.41
C ILE A 40 -10.98 -1.39 -21.94
N PRO A 41 -11.55 -0.34 -22.55
CA PRO A 41 -11.52 -0.19 -24.00
C PRO A 41 -10.11 0.15 -24.50
N PRO A 42 -9.77 -0.22 -25.74
CA PRO A 42 -8.53 0.21 -26.38
C PRO A 42 -8.36 1.72 -26.39
N ASN A 43 -7.14 2.16 -26.09
CA ASN A 43 -6.73 3.56 -25.99
C ASN A 43 -7.46 4.35 -24.89
N ALA A 44 -8.08 3.66 -23.92
CA ALA A 44 -8.63 4.32 -22.74
C ALA A 44 -7.55 5.09 -21.98
N THR A 45 -7.94 6.24 -21.43
CA THR A 45 -7.11 7.02 -20.52
C THR A 45 -7.66 6.88 -19.11
N LEU A 46 -6.81 6.50 -18.17
CA LEU A 46 -7.12 6.24 -16.76
C LEU A 46 -6.39 7.28 -15.90
N PRO A 47 -6.96 8.49 -15.73
CA PRO A 47 -6.29 9.60 -15.06
C PRO A 47 -6.06 9.37 -13.57
N ASP A 48 -6.88 8.54 -12.93
CA ASP A 48 -6.78 8.23 -11.50
C ASP A 48 -5.98 6.95 -11.21
N VAL A 49 -5.41 6.33 -12.25
CA VAL A 49 -4.56 5.14 -12.15
C VAL A 49 -3.13 5.55 -12.41
N TYR A 50 -2.28 5.44 -11.39
CA TYR A 50 -0.86 5.77 -11.50
C TYR A 50 -0.04 4.59 -12.03
N PHE A 51 1.00 4.90 -12.81
CA PHE A 51 1.82 3.90 -13.50
C PHE A 51 2.48 2.89 -12.56
N LYS A 52 3.15 3.33 -11.48
CA LYS A 52 3.86 2.41 -10.57
C LYS A 52 2.90 1.42 -9.88
N PRO A 53 1.79 1.87 -9.25
CA PRO A 53 0.79 0.96 -8.71
C PRO A 53 0.20 0.01 -9.75
N PHE A 54 -0.08 0.52 -10.95
CA PHE A 54 -0.64 -0.30 -12.02
C PHE A 54 0.34 -1.36 -12.48
N LEU A 55 1.62 -1.03 -12.64
CA LEU A 55 2.67 -1.97 -12.99
C LEU A 55 2.75 -3.12 -11.97
N ILE A 56 2.71 -2.83 -10.67
CA ILE A 56 2.71 -3.85 -9.62
C ILE A 56 1.52 -4.81 -9.78
N VAL A 57 0.32 -4.28 -10.02
CA VAL A 57 -0.88 -5.10 -10.24
C VAL A 57 -0.74 -5.96 -11.50
N LEU A 58 -0.26 -5.38 -12.61
CA LEU A 58 -0.09 -6.11 -13.86
C LEU A 58 0.94 -7.23 -13.72
N THR A 59 2.09 -6.97 -13.09
CA THR A 59 3.11 -8.00 -12.85
C THR A 59 2.59 -9.11 -11.93
N TYR A 60 1.81 -8.76 -10.89
CA TYR A 60 1.13 -9.77 -10.08
C TYR A 60 0.18 -10.65 -10.91
N LEU A 61 -0.66 -10.02 -11.75
CA LEU A 61 -1.59 -10.75 -12.62
C LEU A 61 -0.88 -11.59 -13.69
N ASP A 62 0.33 -11.21 -14.08
CA ASP A 62 1.16 -11.99 -15.01
C ASP A 62 1.80 -13.22 -14.34
N GLY A 63 1.89 -13.23 -13.00
CA GLY A 63 2.34 -14.38 -12.21
C GLY A 63 3.38 -14.07 -11.14
N ASP A 64 3.73 -12.80 -10.90
CA ASP A 64 4.65 -12.42 -9.83
C ASP A 64 3.97 -12.48 -8.44
N GLU A 65 3.92 -13.69 -7.91
CA GLU A 65 3.41 -13.97 -6.58
C GLU A 65 4.30 -13.41 -5.46
N SER A 66 5.56 -13.04 -5.76
CA SER A 66 6.55 -12.51 -4.80
C SER A 66 6.48 -11.01 -4.60
N LEU A 67 5.68 -10.31 -5.43
CA LEU A 67 5.59 -8.85 -5.46
C LEU A 67 6.97 -8.18 -5.63
N SER A 68 7.80 -8.70 -6.52
CA SER A 68 9.17 -8.24 -6.77
C SER A 68 9.23 -6.74 -7.13
N VAL A 69 8.30 -6.25 -7.95
CA VAL A 69 8.21 -4.83 -8.32
C VAL A 69 7.89 -3.98 -7.10
N PHE A 70 6.91 -4.39 -6.28
CA PHE A 70 6.58 -3.69 -5.02
C PHE A 70 7.79 -3.69 -4.06
N ALA A 71 8.46 -4.83 -3.91
CA ALA A 71 9.63 -4.97 -3.06
C ALA A 71 10.79 -4.05 -3.50
N SER A 72 10.91 -3.74 -4.80
CA SER A 72 11.93 -2.82 -5.31
C SER A 72 11.74 -1.37 -4.83
N HIS A 73 10.52 -1.01 -4.40
CA HIS A 73 10.21 0.29 -3.80
C HIS A 73 10.53 0.33 -2.30
N ILE A 74 10.88 -0.78 -1.65
CA ILE A 74 11.20 -0.79 -0.22
C ILE A 74 12.41 0.12 0.04
N GLY A 75 12.17 1.17 0.83
CA GLY A 75 13.18 2.17 1.20
C GLY A 75 13.32 3.34 0.24
N THR A 76 12.45 3.48 -0.77
CA THR A 76 12.33 4.70 -1.58
C THR A 76 11.42 5.73 -0.89
N THR A 77 11.51 7.00 -1.29
CA THR A 77 10.75 8.12 -0.68
C THR A 77 9.27 8.16 -1.07
N ASP A 78 8.83 7.28 -1.96
CA ASP A 78 7.44 7.15 -2.43
C ASP A 78 6.81 5.82 -2.02
N PHE A 79 7.51 4.98 -1.24
CA PHE A 79 7.06 3.63 -0.90
C PHE A 79 5.66 3.59 -0.28
N LEU A 80 5.39 4.43 0.72
CA LEU A 80 4.10 4.43 1.43
C LEU A 80 2.95 4.87 0.50
N LEU A 81 3.23 5.80 -0.41
CA LEU A 81 2.28 6.23 -1.43
C LEU A 81 2.03 5.12 -2.45
N VAL A 82 3.08 4.48 -2.97
CA VAL A 82 2.98 3.33 -3.87
C VAL A 82 2.19 2.21 -3.22
N PHE A 83 2.44 1.90 -1.95
CA PHE A 83 1.66 0.95 -1.17
C PHE A 83 0.18 1.34 -1.11
N ALA A 84 -0.14 2.56 -0.67
CA ALA A 84 -1.51 3.04 -0.53
C ALA A 84 -2.28 2.97 -1.85
N GLN A 85 -1.66 3.45 -2.94
CA GLN A 85 -2.25 3.45 -4.27
C GLN A 85 -2.43 2.03 -4.81
N THR A 86 -1.45 1.14 -4.63
CA THR A 86 -1.55 -0.25 -5.08
C THR A 86 -2.61 -1.00 -4.30
N TRP A 87 -2.71 -0.78 -2.99
CA TRP A 87 -3.70 -1.43 -2.15
C TRP A 87 -5.13 -1.02 -2.49
N ALA A 88 -5.35 0.29 -2.73
CA ALA A 88 -6.61 0.82 -3.20
C ALA A 88 -6.98 0.32 -4.60
N LEU A 89 -6.01 0.28 -5.53
CA LEU A 89 -6.23 -0.24 -6.88
C LEU A 89 -6.58 -1.73 -6.86
N ALA A 90 -5.91 -2.53 -6.03
CA ALA A 90 -6.24 -3.93 -5.82
C ALA A 90 -7.66 -4.11 -5.24
N ALA A 91 -8.15 -3.16 -4.45
CA ALA A 91 -9.53 -3.16 -3.95
C ALA A 91 -10.53 -2.95 -5.09
N GLN A 92 -10.31 -1.91 -5.90
CA GLN A 92 -11.18 -1.55 -7.02
C GLN A 92 -11.27 -2.66 -8.07
N LEU A 93 -10.17 -3.39 -8.26
CA LEU A 93 -10.09 -4.53 -9.18
C LEU A 93 -10.56 -5.85 -8.55
N ILE A 94 -11.03 -5.84 -7.29
CA ILE A 94 -11.51 -7.02 -6.56
C ILE A 94 -10.44 -8.12 -6.52
N LEU A 95 -9.22 -7.76 -6.12
CA LEU A 95 -8.05 -8.64 -6.02
C LEU A 95 -7.66 -8.89 -4.54
N PRO A 96 -8.49 -9.57 -3.74
CA PRO A 96 -8.26 -9.71 -2.30
C PRO A 96 -6.96 -10.47 -1.96
N LYS A 97 -6.52 -11.39 -2.83
CA LYS A 97 -5.24 -12.09 -2.65
C LYS A 97 -4.05 -11.13 -2.74
N LEU A 98 -4.08 -10.17 -3.67
CA LEU A 98 -3.05 -9.14 -3.80
C LEU A 98 -3.07 -8.20 -2.59
N GLN A 99 -4.25 -7.77 -2.14
CA GLN A 99 -4.38 -6.93 -0.94
C GLN A 99 -3.76 -7.62 0.29
N ASN A 100 -4.07 -8.90 0.49
CA ASN A 100 -3.51 -9.66 1.61
C ASN A 100 -1.98 -9.79 1.50
N LYS A 101 -1.43 -10.02 0.31
CA LYS A 101 0.02 -10.07 0.11
C LYS A 101 0.70 -8.74 0.41
N LEU A 102 0.12 -7.62 -0.04
CA LEU A 102 0.65 -6.29 0.26
C LEU A 102 0.70 -6.05 1.79
N ILE A 103 -0.35 -6.41 2.52
CA ILE A 103 -0.39 -6.32 3.99
C ILE A 103 0.67 -7.24 4.62
N SER A 104 0.80 -8.48 4.16
CA SER A 104 1.82 -9.42 4.65
C SER A 104 3.23 -8.89 4.42
N SER A 105 3.52 -8.32 3.24
CA SER A 105 4.82 -7.71 2.94
C SER A 105 5.10 -6.51 3.85
N MET A 106 4.10 -5.68 4.14
CA MET A 106 4.23 -4.59 5.12
C MET A 106 4.49 -5.13 6.53
N ALA A 107 3.80 -6.20 6.95
CA ALA A 107 4.00 -6.80 8.27
C ALA A 107 5.41 -7.43 8.42
N GLU A 108 5.90 -8.13 7.40
CA GLU A 108 7.28 -8.64 7.38
C GLU A 108 8.31 -7.52 7.44
N LEU A 109 8.06 -6.43 6.72
CA LEU A 109 8.91 -5.25 6.73
C LEU A 109 8.91 -4.59 8.12
N TYR A 110 7.77 -4.49 8.78
CA TYR A 110 7.65 -4.02 10.16
C TYR A 110 8.53 -4.85 11.11
N ILE A 111 8.41 -6.18 11.07
CA ILE A 111 9.21 -7.09 11.90
C ILE A 111 10.71 -6.85 11.67
N LYS A 112 11.14 -6.75 10.41
CA LYS A 112 12.55 -6.50 10.07
C LYS A 112 13.08 -5.16 10.58
N MET A 113 12.22 -4.14 10.71
CA MET A 113 12.59 -2.84 11.28
C MET A 113 12.68 -2.89 12.81
N VAL A 114 11.71 -3.52 13.47
CA VAL A 114 11.65 -3.57 14.94
C VAL A 114 12.72 -4.48 15.53
N ASP A 115 13.03 -5.60 14.87
CA ASP A 115 14.03 -6.56 15.34
C ASP A 115 15.48 -6.02 15.27
N GLY A 116 15.70 -4.78 14.82
CA GLY A 116 17.00 -4.09 14.87
C GLY A 116 18.09 -4.66 13.95
N ASN A 117 17.79 -5.73 13.22
CA ASN A 117 18.72 -6.35 12.26
C ASN A 117 18.98 -5.49 11.00
N ASN A 118 18.32 -4.34 10.88
CA ASN A 118 18.35 -3.50 9.68
C ASN A 118 18.47 -2.00 10.00
N ARG A 119 19.57 -1.60 10.66
CA ARG A 119 19.91 -0.19 11.00
C ARG A 119 19.87 0.80 9.83
N GLY A 120 19.81 0.33 8.58
CA GLY A 120 19.68 1.17 7.37
C GLY A 120 18.24 1.55 6.98
N LEU A 121 17.23 0.80 7.44
CA LEU A 121 15.82 1.00 7.09
C LEU A 121 15.11 1.97 8.05
N GLU A 122 15.53 2.04 9.32
CA GLU A 122 14.99 2.94 10.36
C GLU A 122 14.99 4.42 9.93
N LYS A 123 16.00 4.85 9.15
CA LYS A 123 16.11 6.24 8.66
C LYS A 123 15.26 6.56 7.43
N ARG A 124 14.65 5.56 6.79
CA ARG A 124 14.01 5.71 5.46
C ARG A 124 12.50 5.84 5.51
N TYR A 125 11.85 5.32 6.56
CA TYR A 125 10.37 5.33 6.70
C TYR A 125 9.83 6.46 7.57
N THR A 126 10.71 7.37 8.00
CA THR A 126 10.34 8.60 8.70
C THR A 126 9.53 9.51 7.79
N ALA A 127 8.20 9.37 7.85
CA ALA A 127 7.23 10.37 7.40
C ALA A 127 7.69 11.08 6.11
N ASP A 128 7.89 10.31 5.04
CA ASP A 128 8.37 10.85 3.77
C ASP A 128 7.43 11.98 3.28
N ALA A 129 7.89 12.81 2.34
CA ALA A 129 7.09 13.95 1.84
C ALA A 129 5.75 13.53 1.21
N ASN A 130 5.56 12.23 0.96
CA ASN A 130 4.37 11.66 0.36
C ASN A 130 3.40 11.06 1.38
N LEU A 131 3.74 11.06 2.68
CA LEU A 131 2.88 10.50 3.72
C LEU A 131 1.48 11.09 3.70
N LYS A 132 1.38 12.43 3.68
CA LYS A 132 0.09 13.12 3.57
C LYS A 132 -0.73 12.61 2.39
N HIS A 133 -0.08 12.48 1.24
CA HIS A 133 -0.71 12.01 0.01
C HIS A 133 -1.15 10.55 0.13
N ALA A 134 -0.35 9.68 0.74
CA ALA A 134 -0.69 8.28 0.96
C ALA A 134 -1.95 8.15 1.84
N ILE A 135 -2.02 8.87 2.95
CA ILE A 135 -3.21 8.86 3.83
C ILE A 135 -4.42 9.46 3.11
N GLN A 136 -4.28 10.60 2.43
CA GLN A 136 -5.36 11.21 1.67
C GLN A 136 -5.89 10.28 0.58
N TYR A 137 -5.01 9.53 -0.09
CA TYR A 137 -5.39 8.55 -1.10
C TYR A 137 -6.25 7.44 -0.49
N LEU A 138 -5.84 6.89 0.66
CA LEU A 138 -6.64 5.88 1.36
C LEU A 138 -7.99 6.44 1.83
N ARG A 139 -8.03 7.66 2.35
CA ARG A 139 -9.27 8.33 2.74
C ARG A 139 -10.23 8.54 1.57
N HIS A 140 -9.71 8.88 0.40
CA HIS A 140 -10.52 9.07 -0.79
C HIS A 140 -11.22 7.77 -1.21
N TYR A 141 -10.51 6.64 -1.20
CA TYR A 141 -11.05 5.36 -1.69
C TYR A 141 -11.77 4.51 -0.63
N PHE A 142 -11.35 4.59 0.63
CA PHE A 142 -11.90 3.76 1.71
C PHE A 142 -12.69 4.55 2.75
N GLY A 143 -12.72 5.88 2.64
CA GLY A 143 -13.32 6.78 3.61
C GLY A 143 -12.37 7.14 4.77
N PRO A 144 -12.66 8.26 5.47
CA PRO A 144 -11.93 8.63 6.67
C PRO A 144 -12.14 7.63 7.81
N GLN A 145 -11.12 7.46 8.65
CA GLN A 145 -11.07 6.52 9.78
C GLN A 145 -11.25 5.05 9.37
N SER A 146 -11.03 4.73 8.09
CA SER A 146 -11.09 3.38 7.56
C SER A 146 -9.98 2.49 8.13
N GLN A 147 -10.15 1.17 8.01
CA GLN A 147 -9.12 0.22 8.46
C GLN A 147 -7.82 0.36 7.67
N ALA A 148 -7.90 0.76 6.39
CA ALA A 148 -6.72 1.01 5.57
C ALA A 148 -5.92 2.21 6.09
N GLU A 149 -6.61 3.31 6.40
CA GLU A 149 -5.99 4.47 7.03
C GLU A 149 -5.35 4.12 8.38
N ARG A 150 -6.10 3.43 9.25
CA ARG A 150 -5.62 2.99 10.57
C ARG A 150 -4.38 2.13 10.47
N PHE A 151 -4.38 1.17 9.54
CA PHE A 151 -3.24 0.31 9.30
C PHE A 151 -1.99 1.13 8.96
N LEU A 152 -2.10 2.06 8.01
CA LEU A 152 -0.96 2.88 7.58
C LEU A 152 -0.45 3.77 8.72
N ILE A 153 -1.35 4.42 9.46
CA ILE A 153 -1.00 5.24 10.62
C ILE A 153 -0.27 4.40 11.69
N CYS A 154 -0.80 3.22 12.04
CA CYS A 154 -0.17 2.31 13.00
C CYS A 154 1.21 1.83 12.54
N PHE A 155 1.35 1.49 11.26
CA PHE A 155 2.63 1.09 10.68
C PHE A 155 3.70 2.18 10.86
N ILE A 156 3.35 3.44 10.57
CA ILE A 156 4.29 4.56 10.67
C ILE A 156 4.57 4.93 12.13
N ALA A 157 3.53 4.97 12.97
CA ALA A 157 3.66 5.24 14.40
C ALA A 157 4.68 4.34 15.09
N ARG A 158 4.71 3.06 14.70
CA ARG A 158 5.61 2.07 15.29
C ARG A 158 6.96 1.92 14.57
N THR A 159 7.12 2.47 13.36
CA THR A 159 8.39 2.45 12.61
C THR A 159 9.14 3.78 12.64
N ALA A 160 8.52 4.84 13.20
CA ALA A 160 9.18 6.12 13.36
C ALA A 160 10.28 6.06 14.45
N PRO A 161 11.54 6.45 14.14
CA PRO A 161 12.65 6.46 15.08
C PRO A 161 12.47 7.47 16.23
N LEU A 162 11.66 8.52 16.03
CA LEU A 162 11.35 9.52 17.04
C LEU A 162 9.85 9.82 17.00
N GLY A 163 9.10 9.29 17.97
CA GLY A 163 7.66 9.50 18.09
C GLY A 163 7.25 10.98 18.15
N CYS A 164 8.06 11.82 18.79
CA CYS A 164 7.81 13.26 18.87
C CYS A 164 7.95 13.99 17.51
N GLU A 165 8.80 13.53 16.60
CA GLU A 165 8.91 14.10 15.25
C GLU A 165 7.75 13.68 14.36
N LEU A 166 7.30 12.43 14.52
CA LEU A 166 6.11 11.94 13.84
C LEU A 166 4.85 12.66 14.32
N ASP A 167 4.66 12.79 15.63
CA ASP A 167 3.54 13.51 16.24
C ASP A 167 3.50 14.96 15.75
N ARG A 168 4.66 15.63 15.69
CA ARG A 168 4.76 17.00 15.17
C ARG A 168 4.40 17.09 13.70
N ARG A 169 4.84 16.14 12.86
CA ARG A 169 4.56 16.14 11.41
C ARG A 169 3.10 15.83 11.13
N LEU A 170 2.58 14.75 11.69
CA LEU A 170 1.17 14.39 11.55
C LEU A 170 0.26 15.52 12.09
N ALA A 171 0.60 16.16 13.22
CA ALA A 171 -0.12 17.35 13.70
C ALA A 171 -0.03 18.53 12.71
N SER A 172 1.15 18.81 12.15
CA SER A 172 1.34 19.88 11.16
C SER A 172 0.61 19.63 9.83
N GLU A 173 0.31 18.37 9.53
CA GLU A 173 -0.43 17.96 8.33
C GLU A 173 -1.94 17.83 8.55
N GLY A 174 -2.42 18.12 9.77
CA GLY A 174 -3.84 18.09 10.12
C GLY A 174 -4.35 16.77 10.67
N PHE A 175 -3.46 15.86 11.07
CA PHE A 175 -3.77 14.55 11.65
C PHE A 175 -3.66 14.52 13.18
N GLY A 176 -3.46 15.67 13.84
CA GLY A 176 -3.18 15.76 15.28
C GLY A 176 -4.24 15.09 16.18
N ASP A 177 -5.52 15.22 15.82
CA ASP A 177 -6.63 14.62 16.58
C ASP A 177 -6.73 13.10 16.36
N ASP A 178 -6.37 12.62 15.17
CA ASP A 178 -6.36 11.20 14.83
C ASP A 178 -5.26 10.46 15.59
N ILE A 179 -4.05 11.04 15.68
CA ILE A 179 -2.94 10.48 16.45
C ILE A 179 -3.31 10.30 17.91
N CYS A 180 -3.87 11.33 18.55
CA CYS A 180 -4.30 11.24 19.95
C CYS A 180 -5.34 10.13 20.13
N THR A 181 -6.28 9.99 19.19
CA THR A 181 -7.30 8.93 19.23
C THR A 181 -6.68 7.53 19.11
N TYR A 182 -5.67 7.35 18.25
CA TYR A 182 -4.97 6.07 18.09
C TYR A 182 -3.93 5.79 19.19
N GLN A 183 -3.35 6.83 19.79
CA GLN A 183 -2.56 6.74 21.02
C GLN A 183 -3.43 6.39 22.24
N ILE A 184 -4.69 6.87 22.28
CA ILE A 184 -5.67 6.56 23.33
C ILE A 184 -6.20 5.13 23.22
N LEU A 185 -6.40 4.61 22.00
CA LEU A 185 -6.75 3.19 21.79
C LEU A 185 -5.63 2.21 22.22
N ASN A 186 -4.40 2.71 22.44
CA ASN A 186 -3.27 1.97 22.98
C ASN A 186 -2.97 2.30 24.46
N GLY A 187 -3.92 2.90 25.18
CA GLY A 187 -3.82 3.12 26.61
C GLY A 187 -2.67 4.05 26.99
N GLY A 188 -2.75 5.32 26.59
CA GLY A 188 -2.15 6.48 27.24
C GLY A 188 -0.86 6.23 28.04
N HIS A 189 0.17 5.63 27.45
CA HIS A 189 1.49 5.54 28.07
C HIS A 189 2.57 5.77 27.02
N ARG A 190 3.24 6.92 27.19
CA ARG A 190 4.52 7.26 26.59
C ARG A 190 5.40 6.03 26.42
N PHE A 191 5.87 5.85 25.18
CA PHE A 191 7.17 5.30 24.80
C PHE A 191 7.98 4.68 25.95
N MET A 192 7.69 3.43 26.29
CA MET A 192 8.67 2.56 26.96
C MET A 192 8.51 1.15 26.39
N TYR A 193 9.55 0.73 25.68
CA TYR A 193 9.80 -0.65 25.30
C TYR A 193 9.72 -1.53 26.55
N SER A 194 8.68 -2.37 26.65
CA SER A 194 8.65 -3.53 27.54
C SER A 194 8.11 -4.72 26.75
N GLY A 195 8.89 -5.78 26.67
CA GLY A 195 8.71 -6.93 25.76
C GLY A 195 7.42 -7.74 25.93
N ASP A 196 6.59 -7.45 26.94
CA ASP A 196 5.41 -8.26 27.27
C ASP A 196 4.13 -7.82 26.53
N ARG A 197 4.14 -6.72 25.78
CA ARG A 197 3.00 -6.26 24.93
C ARG A 197 3.11 -6.69 23.46
N TRP A 198 4.11 -7.50 23.14
CA TRP A 198 4.44 -7.97 21.79
C TRP A 198 3.38 -8.90 21.18
N GLU A 199 2.81 -9.80 21.99
CA GLU A 199 1.83 -10.76 21.51
C GLU A 199 0.49 -10.07 21.19
N GLU A 200 0.05 -9.09 21.98
CA GLU A 200 -1.19 -8.34 21.71
C GLU A 200 -1.08 -7.44 20.47
N ASP A 201 0.08 -6.82 20.23
CA ASP A 201 0.29 -5.97 19.05
C ASP A 201 0.44 -6.78 17.76
N GLN A 202 1.08 -7.97 17.83
CA GLN A 202 1.06 -8.94 16.74
C GLN A 202 -0.34 -9.50 16.52
N LEU A 203 -1.08 -9.82 17.59
CA LEU A 203 -2.45 -10.28 17.52
C LEU A 203 -3.34 -9.20 16.91
N GLN A 204 -3.17 -7.92 17.25
CA GLN A 204 -3.93 -6.82 16.65
C GLN A 204 -3.55 -6.60 15.19
N MET A 205 -2.27 -6.63 14.80
CA MET A 205 -1.89 -6.50 13.38
C MET A 205 -2.32 -7.72 12.56
N GLN A 206 -2.26 -8.92 13.14
CA GLN A 206 -2.79 -10.14 12.53
C GLN A 206 -4.32 -10.13 12.51
N GLU A 207 -5.00 -9.62 13.53
CA GLU A 207 -6.44 -9.41 13.58
C GLU A 207 -6.86 -8.32 12.60
N PHE A 208 -6.09 -7.26 12.39
CA PHE A 208 -6.32 -6.27 11.33
C PHE A 208 -6.12 -6.90 9.96
N ALA A 209 -5.09 -7.73 9.77
CA ALA A 209 -4.90 -8.50 8.54
C ALA A 209 -6.02 -9.53 8.31
N GLN A 210 -6.53 -10.17 9.38
CA GLN A 210 -7.65 -11.14 9.33
C GLN A 210 -9.02 -10.44 9.21
N LEU A 211 -9.21 -9.25 9.77
CA LEU A 211 -10.40 -8.41 9.65
C LEU A 211 -10.45 -7.75 8.26
N ALA A 212 -9.31 -7.33 7.71
CA ALA A 212 -9.19 -6.97 6.31
C ALA A 212 -9.56 -8.16 5.42
N LYS A 213 -9.03 -9.36 5.72
CA LYS A 213 -9.37 -10.60 5.03
C LYS A 213 -10.86 -10.99 5.13
N HIS A 214 -11.53 -10.71 6.25
CA HIS A 214 -12.95 -11.03 6.47
C HIS A 214 -13.93 -9.97 5.94
N ARG A 215 -13.57 -8.68 5.87
CA ARG A 215 -14.46 -7.61 5.39
C ARG A 215 -14.24 -7.19 3.93
N LEU A 216 -13.09 -7.51 3.33
CA LEU A 216 -12.87 -7.37 1.87
C LEU A 216 -13.61 -8.44 1.05
N LEU A 217 -14.25 -9.41 1.72
CA LEU A 217 -15.16 -10.41 1.14
C LEU A 217 -16.65 -10.03 1.29
N SER A 218 -16.94 -8.80 1.75
CA SER A 218 -18.32 -8.31 1.98
C SER A 218 -18.79 -7.26 0.98
N PHE A 219 -18.06 -7.08 -0.13
CA PHE A 219 -18.50 -6.32 -1.30
C PHE A 219 -18.75 -7.27 -2.47
#